data_AF-A0A2H1V2H4-F1
#
_entry.id   AF-A0A2H1V2H4-F1
#
_cell.length_a   1.000
_cell.length_b   1.000
_cell.length_c   1.000
_cell.angle_alpha   90.00
_cell.angle_beta   90.00
_cell.angle_gamma   90.00
#
_symmetry.space_group_name_H-M   'P 1'
#
loop_
_entity.id
_entity.type
_entity.pdbx_description
1 polymer ?
#
loop_
_entity_poly.entity_id
_entity_poly.type
_entity_poly.pdbx_seq_one_letter_code
_entity_poly.pdbx_strand_id
1 'polypeptide(L)'
;MFTVEIIELVNGTMLIMVNGYTFHRNGAKRRGGIRWCCSNKSRGCTAYMVVDEDRSIVDRLAVRKIVGGIFSIKGNKKVLICRNFVYTEVKESENVTRWKCKNSQCPAFILMDTAQNKNRISQEYVNHNHETNASWVDNKIRFNIQL
;
A
#
# COMPACT_ATOMS: atom_id res chain seq x y z
N MET A 1 -8.72 7.72 -10.16
CA MET A 1 -9.12 8.43 -8.92
C MET A 1 -9.22 7.39 -7.82
N PHE A 2 -8.71 7.65 -6.62
CA PHE A 2 -8.87 6.71 -5.49
C PHE A 2 -10.27 6.89 -4.92
N THR A 3 -11.01 5.80 -4.71
CA THR A 3 -12.27 5.84 -3.97
C THR A 3 -11.95 5.86 -2.48
N VAL A 4 -12.57 6.80 -1.77
CA VAL A 4 -12.48 6.94 -0.33
C VAL A 4 -13.84 6.55 0.23
N GLU A 5 -13.88 5.48 1.00
CA GLU A 5 -15.09 5.02 1.68
C GLU A 5 -14.97 5.30 3.17
N ILE A 6 -16.08 5.65 3.81
CA ILE A 6 -16.15 5.88 5.24
C ILE A 6 -16.82 4.67 5.88
N ILE A 7 -16.21 4.18 6.95
CA ILE A 7 -16.74 3.08 7.75
C ILE A 7 -16.94 3.60 9.16
N GLU A 8 -18.19 3.59 9.61
CA GLU A 8 -18.54 3.83 11.00
C GLU A 8 -18.60 2.50 11.74
N LEU A 9 -17.78 2.36 12.79
CA LEU A 9 -17.81 1.20 13.67
C LEU A 9 -18.96 1.35 14.68
N VAL A 10 -19.40 0.22 15.25
CA VAL A 10 -20.51 0.17 16.23
C VAL A 10 -20.28 1.07 17.45
N ASN A 11 -19.02 1.35 17.79
CA ASN A 11 -18.63 2.23 18.88
C ASN A 11 -18.56 3.72 18.48
N GLY A 12 -19.06 4.10 17.30
CA GLY A 12 -19.01 5.47 16.75
C GLY A 12 -17.63 5.88 16.23
N THR A 13 -16.65 4.98 16.21
CA THR A 13 -15.33 5.28 15.65
C THR A 13 -15.39 5.29 14.13
N MET A 14 -14.86 6.34 13.53
CA MET A 14 -14.78 6.48 12.08
C MET A 14 -13.46 5.94 11.55
N LEU A 15 -13.53 5.14 10.48
CA LEU A 15 -12.41 4.70 9.66
C LEU A 15 -12.57 5.21 8.24
N ILE A 16 -11.45 5.40 7.57
CA ILE A 16 -11.40 5.61 6.12
C ILE A 16 -10.84 4.36 5.46
N MET A 17 -11.53 3.86 4.43
CA MET A 17 -11.05 2.79 3.57
C MET A 17 -10.59 3.36 2.23
N VAL A 18 -9.37 3.00 1.85
CA VAL A 18 -8.78 3.32 0.53
C VAL A 18 -8.13 2.06 -0.01
N ASN A 19 -8.58 1.61 -1.18
CA ASN A 19 -8.09 0.39 -1.84
C ASN A 19 -8.07 -0.84 -0.89
N GLY A 20 -9.12 -1.03 -0.08
CA GLY A 20 -9.23 -2.15 0.86
C GLY A 20 -8.39 -2.03 2.15
N TYR A 21 -7.63 -0.94 2.34
CA TYR A 21 -6.91 -0.67 3.58
C TYR A 21 -7.67 0.33 4.45
N THR A 22 -7.77 0.06 5.75
CA THR A 22 -8.41 0.97 6.69
C THR A 22 -7.40 1.86 7.43
N PHE A 23 -7.85 3.07 7.74
CA PHE A 23 -7.09 4.07 8.46
C PHE A 23 -7.97 4.67 9.55
N HIS A 24 -7.39 4.89 10.73
CA HIS A 24 -8.03 5.57 11.84
C HIS A 24 -7.51 6.99 11.96
N ARG A 25 -8.36 7.88 12.46
CA ARG A 25 -8.00 9.28 12.71
C ARG A 25 -6.87 9.37 13.73
N ASN A 26 -5.82 10.11 13.40
CA ASN A 26 -4.67 10.32 14.27
C ASN A 26 -4.43 11.82 14.51
N GLY A 27 -5.02 12.33 15.59
CA GLY A 27 -4.79 13.68 16.10
C GLY A 27 -5.76 14.76 15.59
N ALA A 28 -5.48 15.99 16.01
CA ALA A 28 -6.25 17.18 15.65
C ALA A 28 -5.96 17.64 14.21
N LYS A 29 -6.90 18.41 13.63
CA LYS A 29 -6.75 19.05 12.32
C LYS A 29 -5.48 19.92 12.33
N ARG A 30 -4.61 19.73 11.33
CA ARG A 30 -3.44 20.60 11.10
C ARG A 30 -3.66 21.39 9.81
N ARG A 31 -2.81 22.40 9.53
CA ARG A 31 -2.89 23.19 8.29
C ARG A 31 -2.87 22.25 7.08
N GLY A 32 -4.01 22.12 6.40
CA GLY A 32 -4.18 21.25 5.24
C GLY A 32 -4.90 19.93 5.47
N GLY A 33 -5.46 19.64 6.67
CA GLY A 33 -6.38 18.51 6.87
C GLY A 33 -6.14 17.69 8.15
N ILE A 34 -6.82 16.56 8.24
CA ILE A 34 -6.73 15.59 9.34
C ILE A 34 -5.85 14.43 8.90
N ARG A 35 -4.90 14.04 9.75
CA ARG A 35 -4.07 12.86 9.50
C ARG A 35 -4.81 11.59 9.89
N TRP A 36 -4.81 10.62 8.99
CA TRP A 36 -5.33 9.26 9.18
C TRP A 36 -4.19 8.26 9.08
N CYS A 37 -3.99 7.44 10.09
CA CYS A 37 -2.93 6.44 10.13
C CYS A 37 -3.48 5.05 9.83
N CYS A 38 -2.69 4.18 9.20
CA CYS A 38 -3.10 2.81 8.94
C CYS A 38 -3.53 2.11 10.24
N SER A 39 -4.62 1.36 10.21
CA SER A 39 -5.12 0.58 11.36
C SER A 39 -4.08 -0.41 11.90
N ASN A 40 -3.14 -0.86 11.06
CA ASN A 40 -2.02 -1.73 11.46
C ASN A 40 -0.80 -0.97 12.00
N LYS A 41 -0.95 0.29 12.45
CA LYS A 41 0.14 1.07 13.02
C LYS A 41 0.79 0.38 14.23
N SER A 42 0.01 -0.30 15.07
CA SER A 42 0.51 -1.11 16.19
C SER A 42 1.41 -2.27 15.75
N ARG A 43 1.24 -2.75 14.51
CA ARG A 43 2.06 -3.79 13.87
C ARG A 43 3.22 -3.20 13.05
N GLY A 44 3.58 -1.93 13.27
CA GLY A 44 4.72 -1.26 12.63
C GLY A 44 4.42 -0.57 11.30
N CYS A 45 3.16 -0.55 10.84
CA CYS A 45 2.82 0.15 9.60
C CYS A 45 2.99 1.68 9.75
N THR A 46 3.77 2.29 8.86
CA THR A 46 4.05 3.73 8.86
C THR A 46 3.18 4.52 7.87
N ALA A 47 2.26 3.85 7.17
CA ALA A 47 1.38 4.49 6.19
C ALA A 47 0.40 5.47 6.87
N TYR A 48 0.21 6.62 6.24
CA TYR A 48 -0.77 7.61 6.65
C TYR A 48 -1.27 8.40 5.43
N MET A 49 -2.41 9.06 5.60
CA MET A 49 -2.93 10.07 4.70
C MET A 49 -3.38 11.33 5.41
N VAL A 50 -3.50 12.41 4.65
CA VAL A 50 -4.12 13.65 5.09
C VAL A 50 -5.37 13.86 4.26
N VAL A 51 -6.49 14.03 4.94
CA VAL A 51 -7.82 14.18 4.36
C VAL A 51 -8.36 15.53 4.79
N ASP A 52 -8.87 16.32 3.85
CA ASP A 52 -9.50 17.62 4.14
C ASP A 52 -10.94 17.46 4.65
N GLU A 53 -11.64 18.59 4.77
CA GLU A 53 -13.04 18.62 5.22
C GLU A 53 -14.00 18.05 4.17
N ASP A 54 -13.66 18.19 2.90
CA ASP A 54 -14.39 17.65 1.75
C ASP A 54 -14.08 16.16 1.51
N ARG A 55 -13.41 15.52 2.47
CA ARG A 55 -13.04 14.10 2.46
C ARG A 55 -12.14 13.72 1.28
N SER A 56 -11.44 14.70 0.73
CA SER A 56 -10.48 14.52 -0.35
C SER A 56 -9.09 14.31 0.23
N ILE A 57 -8.34 13.38 -0.38
CA ILE A 57 -6.94 13.15 -0.01
C ILE A 57 -6.11 14.32 -0.57
N VAL A 58 -5.59 15.16 0.34
CA VAL A 58 -4.94 16.43 0.00
C VAL A 58 -3.42 16.36 0.01
N ASP A 59 -2.84 15.38 0.70
CA ASP A 59 -1.39 15.18 0.67
C ASP A 59 -0.98 14.25 -0.49
N ARG A 60 -0.41 14.85 -1.55
CA ARG A 60 0.17 14.10 -2.69
C ARG A 60 1.27 13.11 -2.26
N LEU A 61 1.95 13.35 -1.13
CA LEU A 61 2.96 12.44 -0.58
C LEU A 61 2.35 11.25 0.16
N ALA A 62 1.14 11.40 0.71
CA ALA A 62 0.39 10.31 1.32
C ALA A 62 -0.16 9.32 0.28
N VAL A 63 -0.65 9.85 -0.84
CA VAL A 63 -1.08 9.03 -1.98
C VAL A 63 0.09 8.18 -2.50
N ARG A 64 1.33 8.69 -2.43
CA ARG A 64 2.55 7.95 -2.77
C ARG A 64 2.97 6.91 -1.73
N LYS A 65 2.43 6.93 -0.51
CA LYS A 65 2.75 5.97 0.56
C LYS A 65 1.72 4.84 0.69
N ILE A 66 0.46 5.06 0.32
CA ILE A 66 -0.58 4.00 0.27
C ILE A 66 -0.55 3.32 -1.11
N VAL A 67 0.64 2.91 -1.54
CA VAL A 67 0.85 2.27 -2.84
C VAL A 67 1.31 0.83 -2.62
N GLY A 68 1.17 0.30 -1.40
CA GLY A 68 1.41 -1.08 -1.04
C GLY A 68 2.74 -1.32 -0.32
N GLY A 69 3.10 -2.58 -0.09
CA GLY A 69 4.16 -2.97 0.83
C GLY A 69 4.84 -4.29 0.47
N ILE A 70 5.97 -4.55 1.10
CA ILE A 70 6.72 -5.81 0.96
C ILE A 70 6.24 -6.78 2.03
N PHE A 71 5.89 -7.99 1.62
CA PHE A 71 5.39 -9.05 2.49
C PHE A 71 6.21 -10.31 2.32
N SER A 72 6.47 -11.03 3.41
CA SER A 72 7.00 -12.38 3.36
C SER A 72 5.86 -13.39 3.26
N ILE A 73 5.99 -14.35 2.35
CA ILE A 73 5.07 -15.49 2.20
C ILE A 73 5.80 -16.80 2.53
N LYS A 74 5.05 -17.92 2.60
CA LYS A 74 5.61 -19.26 2.89
C LYS A 74 6.88 -19.54 2.07
N GLY A 75 7.89 -20.06 2.75
CA GLY A 75 9.21 -20.34 2.15
C GLY A 75 10.12 -19.12 2.01
N ASN A 76 9.96 -18.11 2.88
CA ASN A 76 10.77 -16.88 2.91
C ASN A 76 10.79 -16.07 1.60
N LYS A 77 9.83 -16.30 0.71
CA LYS A 77 9.70 -15.53 -0.53
C LYS A 77 9.10 -14.16 -0.21
N LYS A 78 9.61 -13.11 -0.84
CA LYS A 78 9.05 -11.76 -0.72
C LYS A 78 8.14 -11.43 -1.90
N VAL A 79 7.06 -10.72 -1.62
CA VAL A 79 6.18 -10.12 -2.63
C VAL A 79 5.99 -8.65 -2.32
N LEU A 80 5.97 -7.83 -3.36
CA LEU A 80 5.54 -6.44 -3.27
C LEU A 80 4.10 -6.40 -3.75
N ILE A 81 3.19 -5.96 -2.88
CA ILE A 81 1.85 -5.60 -3.33
C ILE A 81 1.92 -4.12 -3.64
N CYS A 82 1.52 -3.71 -4.83
CA CYS A 82 1.54 -2.32 -5.22
C CYS A 82 0.39 -1.98 -6.18
N ARG A 83 -0.42 -0.97 -5.84
CA ARG A 83 -1.63 -0.58 -6.59
C ARG A 83 -2.55 -1.76 -6.97
N ASN A 84 -2.81 -2.67 -6.02
CA ASN A 84 -3.61 -3.90 -6.21
C ASN A 84 -3.01 -4.94 -7.17
N PHE A 85 -1.75 -4.78 -7.55
CA PHE A 85 -0.98 -5.77 -8.30
C PHE A 85 0.06 -6.43 -7.40
N VAL A 86 0.39 -7.68 -7.73
CA VAL A 86 1.37 -8.47 -7.00
C VAL A 86 2.61 -8.57 -7.84
N TYR A 87 3.75 -8.23 -7.24
CA TYR A 87 5.05 -8.32 -7.86
C TYR A 87 5.93 -9.30 -7.09
N THR A 88 6.74 -10.04 -7.83
CA THR A 88 7.74 -10.97 -7.30
C THR A 88 9.13 -10.35 -7.36
N GLU A 89 9.91 -10.58 -6.31
CA GLU A 89 11.29 -10.11 -6.20
C GLU A 89 12.18 -10.75 -7.27
N VAL A 90 12.96 -9.90 -7.96
CA VAL A 90 14.04 -10.26 -8.87
C VAL A 90 15.23 -9.36 -8.50
N LYS A 91 16.32 -9.95 -8.04
CA LYS A 91 17.52 -9.18 -7.71
C LYS A 91 18.12 -8.62 -8.99
N GLU A 92 18.26 -7.30 -9.09
CA GLU A 92 18.82 -6.63 -10.26
C GLU A 92 20.28 -6.22 -10.00
N SER A 93 20.55 -5.62 -8.83
CA SER A 93 21.91 -5.27 -8.39
C SER A 93 22.03 -5.31 -6.86
N GLU A 94 23.17 -4.87 -6.31
CA GLU A 94 23.42 -4.81 -4.88
C GLU A 94 22.46 -3.87 -4.14
N ASN A 95 22.15 -2.71 -4.74
CA ASN A 95 21.33 -1.66 -4.13
C ASN A 95 19.99 -1.44 -4.83
N VAL A 96 19.64 -2.28 -5.80
CA VAL A 96 18.38 -2.18 -6.54
C VAL A 96 17.73 -3.55 -6.63
N THR A 97 16.50 -3.63 -6.14
CA THR A 97 15.61 -4.76 -6.34
C THR A 97 14.60 -4.44 -7.42
N ARG A 98 14.49 -5.32 -8.41
CA ARG A 98 13.44 -5.27 -9.41
C ARG A 98 12.27 -6.15 -8.97
N TRP A 99 11.09 -5.58 -8.96
CA TRP A 99 9.85 -6.29 -8.69
C TRP A 99 9.11 -6.43 -10.00
N LYS A 100 8.98 -7.65 -10.52
CA LYS A 100 8.23 -7.92 -11.76
C LYS A 100 6.80 -8.30 -11.43
N CYS A 101 5.83 -7.86 -12.21
CA CYS A 101 4.45 -8.33 -12.05
C CYS A 101 4.41 -9.86 -12.08
N LYS A 102 3.59 -10.45 -11.20
CA LYS A 102 3.47 -11.90 -11.07
C LYS A 102 2.92 -12.57 -12.33
N ASN A 103 2.13 -11.86 -13.15
CA ASN A 103 1.70 -12.36 -14.44
C ASN A 103 2.90 -12.32 -15.41
N SER A 104 3.32 -13.49 -15.90
CA SER A 104 4.52 -13.63 -16.74
C SER A 104 4.43 -12.91 -18.08
N GLN A 105 3.22 -12.66 -18.59
CA GLN A 105 3.00 -11.91 -19.83
C GLN A 105 2.89 -10.39 -19.59
N CYS A 106 2.93 -9.95 -18.33
CA CYS A 106 2.79 -8.55 -17.99
C CYS A 106 4.13 -7.83 -18.04
N PRO A 107 4.23 -6.69 -18.75
CA PRO A 107 5.47 -5.92 -18.83
C PRO A 107 5.75 -5.08 -17.58
N ALA A 108 4.79 -4.98 -16.64
CA ALA A 108 4.90 -4.09 -15.49
C ALA A 108 6.01 -4.48 -14.51
N PHE A 109 6.75 -3.49 -14.02
CA PHE A 109 7.79 -3.67 -13.02
C PHE A 109 7.97 -2.42 -12.14
N ILE A 110 8.61 -2.61 -10.99
CA ILE A 110 9.02 -1.56 -10.06
C ILE A 110 10.48 -1.78 -9.71
N LEU A 111 11.31 -0.75 -9.86
CA LEU A 111 12.66 -0.74 -9.30
C LEU A 111 12.61 -0.04 -7.95
N MET A 112 13.17 -0.71 -6.96
CA MET A 112 13.25 -0.20 -5.60
C MET A 112 14.71 -0.08 -5.22
N ASP A 113 15.10 1.12 -4.79
CA ASP A 113 16.35 1.36 -4.12
C ASP A 113 16.30 0.70 -2.74
N THR A 114 17.27 -0.16 -2.46
CA THR A 114 17.42 -0.86 -1.18
C THR A 114 18.64 -0.37 -0.40
N ALA A 115 19.36 0.64 -0.91
CA ALA A 115 20.49 1.23 -0.23
C ALA A 115 20.04 1.75 1.15
N GLN A 116 20.89 1.50 2.17
CA GLN A 116 20.66 1.99 3.53
C GLN A 116 19.29 1.57 4.13
N ASN A 117 18.71 0.44 3.71
CA ASN A 117 17.38 -0.04 4.13
C ASN A 117 16.22 0.91 3.82
N LYS A 118 16.40 1.84 2.88
CA LYS A 118 15.37 2.81 2.48
C LYS A 118 14.62 2.24 1.27
N ASN A 119 13.72 1.30 1.49
CA ASN A 119 12.82 0.68 0.48
C ASN A 119 12.01 1.73 -0.31
N ARG A 120 12.65 2.41 -1.26
CA ARG A 120 12.11 3.57 -1.98
C ARG A 120 11.99 3.23 -3.45
N ILE A 121 10.82 3.45 -4.03
CA ILE A 121 10.62 3.30 -5.47
C ILE A 121 11.53 4.31 -6.19
N SER A 122 12.44 3.81 -7.02
CA SER A 122 13.36 4.60 -7.85
C SER A 122 12.83 4.76 -9.28
N GLN A 123 12.16 3.73 -9.80
CA GLN A 123 11.52 3.74 -11.12
C GLN A 123 10.32 2.79 -11.13
N GLU A 124 9.30 3.08 -11.93
CA GLU A 124 8.16 2.18 -12.12
C GLU A 124 7.68 2.19 -13.57
N TYR A 125 7.24 1.02 -14.05
CA TYR A 125 6.44 0.86 -15.25
C TYR A 125 5.17 0.10 -14.84
N VAL A 126 4.05 0.81 -14.73
CA VAL A 126 2.81 0.32 -14.10
C VAL A 126 1.68 0.07 -15.10
N ASN A 127 2.00 0.01 -16.39
CA ASN A 127 1.02 -0.36 -17.42
C ASN A 127 0.86 -1.87 -17.43
N HIS A 128 -0.23 -2.35 -16.83
CA HIS A 128 -0.60 -3.76 -16.82
C HIS A 128 -1.48 -4.08 -18.04
N ASN A 129 -1.28 -5.25 -18.63
CA ASN A 129 -2.09 -5.79 -19.72
C ASN A 129 -3.12 -6.82 -19.22
N HIS A 130 -3.46 -6.76 -17.93
CA HIS A 130 -4.42 -7.64 -17.29
C HIS A 130 -5.11 -6.92 -16.13
N GLU A 131 -6.24 -7.46 -15.69
CA GLU A 131 -6.96 -6.97 -14.52
C GLU A 131 -6.19 -7.17 -13.21
N THR A 132 -6.59 -6.46 -12.17
CA THR A 132 -5.89 -6.46 -10.87
C THR A 132 -5.90 -7.84 -10.19
N ASN A 133 -4.95 -8.06 -9.29
CA ASN A 133 -4.89 -9.29 -8.48
C ASN A 133 -5.74 -9.18 -7.19
N ALA A 134 -6.77 -8.32 -7.17
CA ALA A 134 -7.52 -7.96 -5.95
C ALA A 134 -7.99 -9.19 -5.16
N SER A 135 -8.60 -10.18 -5.81
CA SER A 135 -9.07 -11.41 -5.14
C SER A 135 -7.93 -12.24 -4.52
N TRP A 136 -6.75 -12.28 -5.16
CA TRP A 136 -5.59 -12.97 -4.60
C TRP A 136 -4.98 -12.20 -3.43
N VAL A 137 -4.91 -10.87 -3.56
CA VAL A 137 -4.43 -9.95 -2.52
C VAL A 137 -5.31 -10.06 -1.28
N ASP A 138 -6.63 -9.98 -1.45
CA ASP A 138 -7.61 -10.08 -0.38
C ASP A 138 -7.51 -11.42 0.34
N ASN A 139 -7.43 -12.53 -0.40
CA ASN A 139 -7.33 -13.86 0.20
C ASN A 139 -5.99 -14.04 0.94
N LYS A 140 -4.84 -13.70 0.35
CA LYS A 140 -3.53 -13.94 0.99
C LYS A 140 -3.20 -12.97 2.13
N ILE A 141 -3.64 -11.70 2.05
CA ILE A 141 -3.47 -10.75 3.15
C ILE A 141 -4.33 -11.18 4.35
N ARG A 142 -5.58 -11.62 4.14
CA ARG A 142 -6.44 -12.15 5.22
C ARG A 142 -5.79 -13.29 5.99
N PHE A 143 -4.99 -14.15 5.35
CA PHE A 143 -4.30 -15.26 6.05
C PHE A 143 -3.01 -14.87 6.78
N ASN A 144 -2.39 -13.74 6.47
CA ASN A 144 -1.24 -13.21 7.22
C ASN A 144 -1.65 -12.19 8.30
N ILE A 145 -2.94 -11.85 8.35
CA ILE A 145 -3.58 -11.08 9.41
C ILE A 145 -4.59 -12.03 10.05
N GLN A 146 -4.11 -12.98 10.85
CA GLN A 146 -5.02 -13.54 11.86
C GLN A 146 -5.49 -12.36 12.73
N LEU A 147 -6.82 -12.22 12.79
CA LEU A 147 -7.53 -11.33 13.72
C LEU A 147 -7.20 -11.76 15.15
#